data_AF-A0A319CY74-F1
#
_entry.id   AF-A0A319CY74-F1
#
_cell.length_a   1.000
_cell.length_b   1.000
_cell.length_c   1.000
_cell.angle_alpha   90.00
_cell.angle_beta   90.00
_cell.angle_gamma   90.00
#
_symmetry.space_group_name_H-M   'P 1'
#
loop_
_entity.id
_entity.type
_entity.pdbx_description
1 polymer ?
#
loop_
_entity_poly.entity_id
_entity_poly.type
_entity_poly.pdbx_seq_one_letter_code
_entity_poly.pdbx_strand_id
1 'polypeptide(L)'
;MTLAEEFRSRNFSIYGQWTGVICIVLCLALGIANIFTFDAVIIIFSILCLISGLILIFAEVPFLLRICPTSPKFDEFIRRFTTNWMRASMYAVMSVVQWLSLIKSATSLIAAAVFLLIAALFYALAGLKSQEFVGSKTLGGQGLAQMIV
;
A
#
# COMPACT_ATOMS: atom_id res chain seq x y z
N MET A 1 -13.34 13.33 13.37
CA MET A 1 -13.43 13.81 11.97
C MET A 1 -14.09 12.69 11.21
N THR A 2 -15.20 13.00 10.55
CA THR A 2 -15.99 12.03 9.77
C THR A 2 -15.31 11.77 8.42
N LEU A 3 -15.59 10.63 7.77
CA LEU A 3 -15.04 10.27 6.45
C LEU A 3 -15.21 11.40 5.41
N ALA A 4 -16.32 12.14 5.49
CA ALA A 4 -16.60 13.28 4.63
C ALA A 4 -15.65 14.48 4.84
N GLU A 5 -15.14 14.68 6.06
CA GLU A 5 -14.17 15.74 6.37
C GLU A 5 -12.76 15.37 5.91
N GLU A 6 -12.39 14.08 5.94
CA GLU A 6 -11.11 13.59 5.45
C GLU A 6 -10.97 13.75 3.93
N PHE A 7 -12.02 13.41 3.16
CA PHE A 7 -12.07 13.67 1.72
C PHE A 7 -12.11 15.16 1.37
N ARG A 8 -12.52 16.03 2.31
CA ARG A 8 -12.57 17.49 2.13
C ARG A 8 -11.26 18.19 2.49
N SER A 9 -10.39 17.53 3.26
CA SER A 9 -9.14 18.11 3.77
C SER A 9 -8.06 18.41 2.72
N ARG A 10 -8.24 17.98 1.45
CA ARG A 10 -7.26 18.13 0.35
C ARG A 10 -5.85 17.63 0.68
N ASN A 11 -5.71 16.74 1.66
CA ASN A 11 -4.41 16.18 2.05
C ASN A 11 -4.09 14.97 1.16
N PHE A 12 -3.00 15.06 0.38
CA PHE A 12 -2.59 14.00 -0.53
C PHE A 12 -2.15 12.72 0.19
N SER A 13 -1.72 12.84 1.45
CA SER A 13 -1.44 11.70 2.33
C SER A 13 -2.68 10.84 2.57
N ILE A 14 -3.84 11.46 2.79
CA ILE A 14 -5.11 10.75 3.05
C ILE A 14 -5.60 10.06 1.79
N TYR A 15 -5.55 10.73 0.63
CA TYR A 15 -5.87 10.09 -0.65
C TYR A 15 -4.91 8.94 -0.97
N GLY A 16 -3.62 9.08 -0.65
CA GLY A 16 -2.63 8.01 -0.74
C GLY A 16 -3.00 6.80 0.09
N GLN A 17 -3.39 6.99 1.35
CA GLN A 17 -3.79 5.91 2.25
C GLN A 17 -5.06 5.19 1.79
N TRP A 18 -6.10 5.93 1.37
CA TRP A 18 -7.32 5.31 0.83
C TRP A 18 -7.06 4.55 -0.47
N THR A 19 -6.22 5.10 -1.35
CA THR A 19 -5.78 4.40 -2.56
C THR A 19 -4.98 3.15 -2.20
N GLY A 20 -4.16 3.21 -1.14
CA GLY A 20 -3.45 2.06 -0.58
C GLY A 20 -4.38 0.95 -0.10
N VAL A 21 -5.47 1.31 0.58
CA VAL A 21 -6.52 0.34 0.99
C VAL A 21 -7.17 -0.33 -0.23
N ILE A 22 -7.46 0.43 -1.28
CA ILE A 22 -7.96 -0.14 -2.54
C ILE A 22 -6.91 -1.08 -3.17
N CYS A 23 -5.63 -0.68 -3.15
CA CYS A 23 -4.53 -1.52 -3.65
C CYS A 23 -4.43 -2.85 -2.89
N ILE A 24 -4.65 -2.87 -1.57
CA ILE A 24 -4.68 -4.12 -0.79
C ILE A 24 -5.73 -5.08 -1.35
N VAL A 25 -6.97 -4.60 -1.51
CA VAL A 25 -8.08 -5.42 -2.00
C VAL A 25 -7.80 -5.92 -3.41
N LEU A 26 -7.31 -5.03 -4.29
CA LEU A 26 -6.96 -5.38 -5.67
C LEU A 26 -5.81 -6.40 -5.73
N CYS A 27 -4.72 -6.20 -4.99
CA CYS A 27 -3.59 -7.13 -4.98
C CYS A 27 -3.99 -8.52 -4.48
N LEU A 28 -4.85 -8.60 -3.46
CA LEU A 28 -5.36 -9.89 -2.97
C LEU A 28 -6.32 -10.56 -3.96
N ALA A 29 -7.31 -9.82 -4.47
CA ALA A 29 -8.29 -10.37 -5.39
C ALA A 29 -7.65 -10.81 -6.73
N LEU A 30 -6.81 -9.96 -7.31
CA LEU A 30 -6.14 -10.22 -8.57
C LEU A 30 -5.03 -11.27 -8.42
N GLY A 31 -4.32 -11.27 -7.29
CA GLY A 31 -3.36 -12.33 -6.97
C GLY A 31 -4.01 -13.70 -6.92
N ILE A 32 -5.15 -13.85 -6.22
CA ILE A 32 -5.89 -15.12 -6.17
C ILE A 32 -6.44 -15.50 -7.54
N ALA A 33 -7.01 -14.55 -8.29
CA ALA A 33 -7.62 -14.81 -9.59
C ALA A 33 -6.61 -15.36 -10.63
N ASN A 34 -5.36 -14.85 -10.61
CA ASN A 34 -4.34 -15.22 -11.59
C ASN A 34 -3.53 -16.48 -11.21
N ILE A 35 -3.71 -17.03 -10.00
CA ILE A 35 -3.11 -18.32 -9.63
C ILE A 35 -3.70 -19.47 -10.47
N PHE A 36 -4.95 -19.36 -10.90
CA PHE A 36 -5.64 -20.40 -11.67
C PHE A 36 -5.32 -20.40 -13.17
N THR A 37 -4.40 -19.54 -13.64
CA THR A 37 -4.06 -19.43 -15.07
C THR A 37 -3.10 -20.55 -15.55
N PHE A 38 -2.65 -21.44 -14.65
CA PHE A 38 -1.76 -22.60 -14.94
C PHE A 38 -0.44 -22.30 -15.67
N ASP A 39 -0.05 -21.03 -15.79
CA ASP A 39 1.25 -20.58 -16.29
C ASP A 39 2.19 -20.32 -15.10
N ALA A 40 3.31 -21.05 -15.04
CA ALA A 40 4.27 -20.97 -13.95
C ALA A 40 4.81 -19.55 -13.72
N VAL A 41 4.98 -18.74 -14.77
CA VAL A 41 5.53 -17.39 -14.63
C VAL A 41 4.48 -16.44 -14.07
N ILE A 42 3.22 -16.55 -14.52
CA ILE A 42 2.10 -15.74 -14.02
C ILE A 42 1.80 -16.08 -12.54
N ILE A 43 1.94 -17.35 -12.15
CA ILE A 43 1.80 -17.77 -10.75
C ILE A 43 2.84 -17.10 -9.86
N ILE A 44 4.10 -16.99 -10.29
CA ILE A 44 5.15 -16.28 -9.53
C ILE A 44 4.78 -14.81 -9.33
N PHE A 45 4.36 -14.12 -10.39
CA PHE A 45 3.92 -12.71 -10.29
C PHE A 45 2.67 -12.56 -9.41
N SER A 46 1.76 -13.53 -9.44
CA SER A 46 0.56 -13.56 -8.59
C SER A 46 0.92 -13.71 -7.11
N ILE A 47 1.88 -14.59 -6.78
CA ILE A 47 2.41 -14.73 -5.42
C ILE A 47 3.09 -13.43 -4.96
N LEU A 48 3.88 -12.79 -5.82
CA LEU A 48 4.49 -11.48 -5.50
C LEU A 48 3.42 -10.40 -5.29
N CYS A 49 2.32 -10.43 -6.04
CA CYS A 49 1.18 -9.53 -5.87
C CYS A 49 0.49 -9.76 -4.52
N LEU A 50 0.29 -11.01 -4.13
CA LEU A 50 -0.24 -11.38 -2.81
C LEU A 50 0.66 -10.92 -1.66
N ILE A 51 1.97 -11.17 -1.76
CA ILE A 51 2.95 -10.71 -0.76
C ILE A 51 2.92 -9.18 -0.67
N SER A 52 2.84 -8.49 -1.80
CA SER A 52 2.71 -7.02 -1.83
C SER A 52 1.45 -6.57 -1.11
N GLY A 53 0.30 -7.21 -1.36
CA GLY A 53 -0.96 -6.93 -0.65
C GLY A 53 -0.84 -7.11 0.87
N LEU A 54 -0.16 -8.18 1.32
CA LEU A 54 0.10 -8.41 2.74
C LEU A 54 1.01 -7.33 3.35
N ILE A 55 2.07 -6.94 2.66
CA ILE A 55 2.95 -5.85 3.13
C ILE A 55 2.18 -4.53 3.23
N LEU A 56 1.34 -4.22 2.24
CA LEU A 56 0.52 -3.01 2.23
C LEU A 56 -0.49 -2.98 3.39
N ILE A 57 -1.04 -4.13 3.80
CA ILE A 57 -1.91 -4.23 4.99
C ILE A 57 -1.21 -3.68 6.22
N PHE A 58 0.03 -4.10 6.48
CA PHE A 58 0.80 -3.62 7.63
C PHE A 58 1.29 -2.19 7.46
N ALA A 59 1.62 -1.77 6.24
CA ALA A 59 2.04 -0.40 5.96
C ALA A 59 0.88 0.59 6.15
N GLU A 60 -0.34 0.27 5.71
CA GLU A 60 -1.47 1.20 5.73
C GLU A 60 -2.29 1.16 7.03
N VAL A 61 -2.29 0.02 7.72
CA VAL A 61 -3.05 -0.19 8.96
C VAL A 61 -2.09 -0.48 10.12
N PRO A 62 -1.42 0.54 10.70
CA PRO A 62 -0.49 0.36 11.81
C PRO A 62 -1.16 -0.21 13.07
N PHE A 63 -2.50 -0.14 13.15
CA PHE A 63 -3.28 -0.81 14.18
C PHE A 63 -3.07 -2.34 14.20
N LEU A 64 -2.84 -2.97 13.04
CA LEU A 64 -2.59 -4.42 12.97
C LEU A 64 -1.26 -4.82 13.60
N LEU A 65 -0.24 -3.95 13.59
CA LEU A 65 1.04 -4.18 14.27
C LEU A 65 0.91 -4.19 15.80
N ARG A 66 -0.16 -3.60 16.36
CA ARG A 66 -0.43 -3.66 17.81
C ARG A 66 -1.18 -4.93 18.24
N ILE A 67 -2.01 -5.50 17.36
CA ILE A 67 -2.82 -6.68 17.67
C ILE A 67 -2.08 -7.97 17.32
N CYS A 68 -1.34 -7.98 16.21
CA CYS A 68 -0.52 -9.12 15.84
C CYS A 68 0.81 -9.06 16.59
N PRO A 69 1.22 -10.13 17.31
CA PRO A 69 2.57 -10.23 17.86
C PRO A 69 3.57 -10.46 16.71
N THR A 70 3.89 -9.40 15.99
CA THR A 70 4.89 -9.41 14.92
C THR A 70 6.29 -9.37 15.49
N SER A 71 7.26 -9.91 14.76
CA SER A 71 8.66 -9.90 15.19
C SER A 71 9.16 -8.45 15.32
N PRO A 72 9.95 -8.09 16.33
CA PRO A 72 10.50 -6.73 16.49
C PRO A 72 11.26 -6.23 15.25
N LYS A 73 11.89 -7.14 14.50
CA LYS A 73 12.57 -6.82 13.24
C LYS A 73 11.59 -6.39 12.13
N PHE A 74 10.40 -6.97 12.13
CA PHE A 74 9.34 -6.62 11.18
C PHE A 74 8.75 -5.25 11.53
N ASP A 75 8.53 -4.96 12.81
CA ASP A 75 8.04 -3.66 13.25
C ASP A 75 9.02 -2.54 12.90
N GLU A 76 10.32 -2.76 13.12
CA GLU A 76 11.36 -1.81 12.73
C GLU A 76 11.43 -1.61 11.21
N PHE A 77 11.23 -2.69 10.43
CA PHE A 77 11.13 -2.61 8.98
C PHE A 77 9.93 -1.74 8.56
N ILE A 78 8.73 -1.99 9.10
CA ILE A 78 7.53 -1.20 8.76
C ILE A 78 7.67 0.26 9.20
N ARG A 79 8.33 0.53 10.33
CA ARG A 79 8.61 1.89 10.81
C ARG A 79 9.43 2.73 9.83
N ARG A 80 10.27 2.12 8.98
CA ARG A 80 11.01 2.84 7.94
C ARG A 80 10.08 3.44 6.87
N PHE A 81 8.89 2.86 6.68
CA PHE A 81 7.87 3.30 5.72
C PHE A 81 6.87 4.31 6.28
N THR A 82 7.25 5.05 7.33
CA THR A 82 6.41 6.11 7.92
C THR A 82 6.50 7.42 7.13
N THR A 83 7.56 7.62 6.36
CA THR A 83 7.74 8.84 5.54
C THR A 83 7.02 8.71 4.20
N ASN A 84 6.45 9.83 3.72
CA ASN A 84 5.74 9.89 2.43
C ASN A 84 6.63 9.46 1.25
N TRP A 85 7.91 9.83 1.27
CA TRP A 85 8.88 9.43 0.25
C TRP A 85 9.17 7.92 0.24
N MET A 86 9.28 7.30 1.42
CA MET A 86 9.52 5.85 1.50
C MET A 86 8.28 5.04 1.12
N ARG A 87 7.08 5.57 1.38
CA ARG A 87 5.84 4.99 0.87
C ARG A 87 5.77 5.09 -0.65
N ALA A 88 6.04 6.28 -1.20
CA ALA A 88 6.06 6.48 -2.65
C ALA A 88 7.02 5.51 -3.35
N SER A 89 8.23 5.31 -2.81
CA SER A 89 9.21 4.38 -3.37
C SER A 89 8.75 2.92 -3.26
N MET A 90 8.18 2.52 -2.12
CA MET A 90 7.63 1.16 -1.94
C MET A 90 6.52 0.86 -2.95
N TYR A 91 5.54 1.75 -3.09
CA TYR A 91 4.45 1.60 -4.07
C TYR A 91 4.98 1.59 -5.52
N ALA A 92 5.97 2.41 -5.82
CA ALA A 92 6.61 2.44 -7.14
C ALA A 92 7.33 1.12 -7.45
N VAL A 93 8.12 0.58 -6.52
CA VAL A 93 8.80 -0.71 -6.69
C VAL A 93 7.81 -1.84 -6.88
N MET A 94 6.75 -1.90 -6.06
CA MET A 94 5.69 -2.89 -6.20
C MET A 94 4.96 -2.76 -7.55
N SER A 95 4.69 -1.54 -8.01
CA SER A 95 4.10 -1.28 -9.33
C SER A 95 5.00 -1.78 -10.46
N VAL A 96 6.30 -1.45 -10.44
CA VAL A 96 7.26 -1.89 -11.45
C VAL A 96 7.32 -3.42 -11.54
N VAL A 97 7.36 -4.11 -10.40
CA VAL A 97 7.33 -5.59 -10.36
C VAL A 97 6.08 -6.14 -11.06
N GLN A 98 4.91 -5.52 -10.86
CA GLN A 98 3.69 -5.95 -11.54
C GLN A 98 3.67 -5.58 -13.02
N TRP A 99 4.26 -4.45 -13.42
CA TRP A 99 4.43 -4.11 -14.84
C TRP A 99 5.30 -5.11 -15.60
N LEU A 100 6.31 -5.70 -14.94
CA LEU A 100 7.14 -6.75 -15.55
C LEU A 100 6.36 -8.03 -15.91
N SER A 101 5.18 -8.25 -15.31
CA SER A 101 4.32 -9.39 -15.68
C SER A 101 3.85 -9.34 -17.14
N LEU A 102 3.77 -8.14 -17.74
CA LEU A 102 3.38 -7.93 -19.14
C LEU A 102 4.36 -8.54 -20.15
N ILE A 103 5.61 -8.81 -19.76
CA ILE A 103 6.60 -9.43 -20.64
C ILE A 103 6.13 -10.82 -21.11
N LYS A 104 5.28 -11.49 -20.32
CA LYS A 104 4.70 -12.78 -20.69
C LYS A 104 3.32 -12.64 -21.32
N SER A 105 2.36 -12.09 -20.57
CA SER A 105 0.97 -12.01 -21.00
C SER A 105 0.26 -10.84 -20.34
N ALA A 106 -0.67 -10.21 -21.07
CA ALA A 106 -1.57 -9.22 -20.49
C ALA A 106 -2.64 -9.92 -19.64
N THR A 107 -2.60 -9.72 -18.33
CA THR A 107 -3.56 -10.29 -17.38
C THR A 107 -4.18 -9.21 -16.51
N SER A 108 -5.10 -9.60 -15.62
CA SER A 108 -5.74 -8.64 -14.71
C SER A 108 -4.76 -8.05 -13.67
N LEU A 109 -3.52 -8.56 -13.56
CA LEU A 109 -2.43 -7.96 -12.76
C LEU A 109 -2.09 -6.52 -13.19
N ILE A 110 -2.42 -6.13 -14.42
CA ILE A 110 -2.25 -4.75 -14.91
C ILE A 110 -3.07 -3.77 -14.06
N ALA A 111 -4.28 -4.15 -13.64
CA ALA A 111 -5.11 -3.29 -12.80
C ALA A 111 -4.41 -3.01 -11.46
N ALA A 112 -3.82 -4.04 -10.83
CA ALA A 112 -3.00 -3.83 -9.62
C ALA A 112 -1.82 -2.89 -9.91
N ALA A 113 -1.10 -3.10 -11.01
CA ALA A 113 0.06 -2.29 -11.37
C ALA A 113 -0.29 -0.79 -11.53
N VAL A 114 -1.42 -0.49 -12.18
CA VAL A 114 -1.90 0.89 -12.38
C VAL A 114 -2.31 1.53 -11.05
N PHE A 115 -3.08 0.84 -10.21
CA PHE A 115 -3.51 1.39 -8.92
C PHE A 115 -2.33 1.61 -7.96
N LEU A 116 -1.35 0.71 -7.95
CA LEU A 116 -0.09 0.88 -7.21
C LEU A 116 0.68 2.10 -7.69
N LEU A 117 0.69 2.38 -9.00
CA LEU A 117 1.33 3.56 -9.57
C LEU A 117 0.60 4.86 -9.15
N ILE A 118 -0.74 4.85 -9.18
CA ILE A 118 -1.55 5.99 -8.73
C ILE A 118 -1.28 6.27 -7.24
N ALA A 119 -1.20 5.23 -6.40
CA ALA A 119 -0.84 5.37 -5.00
C ALA A 119 0.57 5.95 -4.82
N ALA A 120 1.55 5.46 -5.59
CA ALA A 120 2.92 6.00 -5.60
C ALA A 120 2.95 7.50 -5.94
N LEU A 121 2.16 7.91 -6.94
CA LEU A 121 2.05 9.31 -7.36
C LEU A 121 1.40 10.18 -6.26
N PHE A 122 0.35 9.71 -5.59
CA PHE A 122 -0.24 10.46 -4.48
C PHE A 122 0.73 10.66 -3.32
N TYR A 123 1.49 9.62 -2.96
CA TYR A 123 2.51 9.73 -1.93
C TYR A 123 3.71 10.59 -2.36
N ALA A 124 4.13 10.52 -3.63
CA ALA A 124 5.18 11.39 -4.18
C ALA A 124 4.74 12.86 -4.18
N LEU A 125 3.51 13.16 -4.58
CA LEU A 125 2.94 14.51 -4.55
C LEU A 125 2.81 15.04 -3.11
N ALA A 126 2.46 14.18 -2.15
CA ALA A 126 2.46 14.55 -0.72
C ALA A 126 3.89 14.89 -0.23
N GLY A 127 4.89 14.11 -0.66
CA GLY A 127 6.31 14.36 -0.37
C GLY A 127 6.83 15.66 -0.99
N LEU A 128 6.47 15.95 -2.25
CA LEU A 128 6.83 17.18 -2.97
C LEU A 128 6.17 18.42 -2.37
N LYS A 129 4.95 18.28 -1.84
CA LYS A 129 4.24 19.37 -1.14
C LYS A 129 4.67 19.53 0.32
N SER A 130 5.69 18.80 0.77
CA SER A 130 6.15 18.79 2.17
C SER A 130 5.01 18.62 3.18
N GLN A 131 3.97 17.86 2.80
CA GLN A 131 2.85 17.61 3.70
C GLN A 131 3.30 16.59 4.74
N GLU A 132 3.03 16.85 6.03
CA GLU A 132 3.22 15.85 7.07
C GLU A 132 2.30 14.65 6.80
N PHE A 133 2.80 13.44 7.06
CA PHE A 133 1.99 12.23 6.95
C PHE A 133 0.86 12.29 7.98
N VAL A 134 -0.36 12.54 7.50
CA VAL A 134 -1.56 12.49 8.32
C VAL A 134 -2.31 11.23 7.94
N GLY A 135 -2.23 10.23 8.81
CA GLY A 135 -3.03 9.01 8.69
C GLY A 135 -4.49 9.27 9.06
N SER A 136 -5.41 8.64 8.35
CA SER A 136 -6.84 8.65 8.64
C SER A 136 -7.13 8.18 10.08
N LYS A 137 -8.07 8.85 10.75
CA LYS A 137 -8.41 8.54 12.15
C LYS A 137 -9.04 7.16 12.30
N THR A 138 -9.69 6.67 11.25
CA THR A 138 -10.38 5.36 11.23
C THR A 138 -9.40 4.20 11.11
N LEU A 139 -8.20 4.45 10.56
CA LEU A 139 -7.11 3.47 10.41
C LEU A 139 -6.04 3.58 11.51
N GLY A 140 -6.27 4.40 12.54
CA GLY A 140 -5.43 4.51 13.73
C GLY A 140 -4.52 5.75 13.81
N GLY A 141 -4.67 6.74 12.90
CA GLY A 141 -3.73 7.85 12.77
C GLY A 141 -3.65 8.85 13.94
N GLN A 142 -4.68 9.00 14.78
CA GLN A 142 -4.70 10.05 15.80
C GLN A 142 -4.49 9.61 17.26
N GLY A 143 -4.58 8.32 17.58
CA GLY A 143 -4.32 7.82 18.94
C GLY A 143 -2.92 7.22 19.12
N LEU A 144 -2.21 6.96 18.01
CA LEU A 144 -0.91 6.27 18.01
C LEU A 144 0.27 7.24 17.92
N ALA A 145 0.11 8.41 17.29
CA ALA A 145 1.17 9.40 17.14
C ALA A 145 1.50 10.17 18.45
N GLN A 146 0.59 10.21 19.43
CA GLN A 146 0.82 10.87 20.73
C GLN A 146 1.29 9.93 21.86
N MET A 147 1.43 8.62 21.61
CA MET A 147 1.92 7.66 22.62
C MET A 147 3.30 7.07 22.28
N ILE A 148 3.99 7.61 21.27
CA ILE A 148 5.43 7.35 21.04
C ILE A 148 6.22 8.51 21.65
N VAL A 149 6.00 8.73 22.94
CA VAL A 149 6.93 9.45 23.84
C VAL A 149 7.48 8.41 24.81
#